data_AF-A0A8C5F6Z6-F1
#
_entry.id   AF-A0A8C5F6Z6-F1
#
_cell.length_a   1.000
_cell.length_b   1.000
_cell.length_c   1.000
_cell.angle_alpha   90.00
_cell.angle_beta   90.00
_cell.angle_gamma   90.00
#
_symmetry.space_group_name_H-M   'P 1'
#
loop_
_entity.id
_entity.type
_entity.pdbx_description
1 polymer ?
#
loop_
_entity_poly.entity_id
_entity_poly.type
_entity_poly.pdbx_seq_one_letter_code
_entity_poly.pdbx_strand_id
1 'polypeptide(L)'
;MALNVGGIVAVVVFYVLILAIGVWASKKSKKEEKKCAGSKCEVTMIGGRNIHLLVGIFTMTATWVGGGYIMGTAEAVYSPSQGLLWATGPLAYLLTFFLGGLFFAKPMRAQRYVTMMDPFQRRYGNAFTTALLVPALLGDVLWVACILAALGGTMSLILELSSYYSIVLSAAVAITYTLLGGLYSVAYTDVIQLFFIFLSLWLCVPFILLNPTSSDVTHTAQPMTAWLNQSQQVPWMGELKLEDAGKWLDELLLLALGGLSYQALYQRILSAASPLQAQVTCFLAAGLVLVLAVPSIIIGAVASTTDWNQTAYGLPSPFDRGEAGNVLPIALHYLTPSWVSVVGIGGLAAAVMSSMDSVLLSSASMFARNIYKNLLRVEASDRECLWVIRVSVLLVGLAGMGLAFMESSVLALWLVSGDLIYVTIFPQLICVLHCPRANGYGALTGLVLSTALRGLSGEPLLHLPPVLLFPGWRRDPLSGAVSQYFPFRTAIMLLAMLSIPTVSLLAQGAFRLRLLPASWDLMGALQGGGAEEGEDGEEREARAVPPAKENLLALSGPPPPRAG
;
A
#
# COMPACT_ATOMS: atom_id res chain seq x y z
N MET A 1 -36.75 -15.73 -3.18
CA MET A 1 -35.97 -14.48 -3.10
C MET A 1 -36.61 -13.50 -4.05
N ALA A 2 -37.29 -12.48 -3.55
CA ALA A 2 -37.74 -11.38 -4.38
C ALA A 2 -36.48 -10.55 -4.70
N LEU A 3 -36.11 -10.38 -5.97
CA LEU A 3 -34.97 -9.53 -6.31
C LEU A 3 -35.29 -8.10 -5.83
N ASN A 4 -34.41 -7.52 -5.02
CA ASN A 4 -34.48 -6.11 -4.65
C ASN A 4 -34.17 -5.23 -5.87
N VAL A 5 -35.20 -4.98 -6.67
CA VAL A 5 -35.09 -4.22 -7.94
C VAL A 5 -34.47 -2.85 -7.70
N GLY A 6 -34.79 -2.20 -6.58
CA GLY A 6 -34.23 -0.90 -6.20
C GLY A 6 -32.73 -0.95 -5.94
N GLY A 7 -32.27 -1.95 -5.16
CA GLY A 7 -30.85 -2.18 -4.90
C GLY A 7 -30.06 -2.49 -6.15
N ILE A 8 -30.58 -3.35 -7.02
CA ILE A 8 -29.94 -3.72 -8.29
C ILE A 8 -29.81 -2.51 -9.21
N VAL A 9 -30.88 -1.71 -9.36
CA VAL A 9 -30.83 -0.49 -10.17
C VAL A 9 -29.79 0.47 -9.63
N ALA A 10 -29.72 0.68 -8.31
CA ALA A 10 -28.73 1.55 -7.69
C ALA A 10 -27.29 1.10 -7.95
N VAL A 11 -27.01 -0.20 -7.82
CA VAL A 11 -25.68 -0.77 -8.06
C VAL A 11 -25.29 -0.71 -9.53
N VAL A 12 -26.22 -1.04 -10.45
CA VAL A 12 -25.96 -0.94 -11.89
C VAL A 12 -25.67 0.50 -12.28
N VAL A 13 -26.47 1.46 -11.79
CA VAL A 13 -26.24 2.90 -12.03
C VAL A 13 -24.88 3.31 -11.49
N PHE A 14 -24.52 2.87 -10.29
CA PHE A 14 -23.23 3.15 -9.67
C PHE A 14 -22.04 2.60 -10.48
N TYR A 15 -22.07 1.32 -10.86
CA TYR A 15 -21.00 0.72 -11.67
C TYR A 15 -20.89 1.36 -13.05
N VAL A 16 -22.03 1.65 -13.70
CA VAL A 16 -22.04 2.36 -14.99
C VAL A 16 -21.45 3.76 -14.83
N LEU A 17 -21.78 4.47 -13.76
CA LEU A 17 -21.26 5.80 -13.47
C LEU A 17 -19.74 5.76 -13.23
N ILE A 18 -19.23 4.82 -12.45
CA ILE A 18 -17.78 4.68 -12.25
C ILE A 18 -17.08 4.29 -13.55
N LEU A 19 -17.61 3.33 -14.29
CA LEU A 19 -17.03 2.93 -15.58
C LEU A 19 -17.03 4.10 -16.56
N ALA A 20 -18.10 4.90 -16.60
CA ALA A 20 -18.18 6.11 -17.41
C ALA A 20 -17.14 7.16 -16.99
N ILE A 21 -16.96 7.40 -15.68
CA ILE A 21 -15.91 8.29 -15.16
C ILE A 21 -14.52 7.75 -15.50
N GLY A 22 -14.28 6.45 -15.36
CA GLY A 22 -13.02 5.80 -15.72
C GLY A 22 -12.70 5.92 -17.20
N VAL A 23 -13.67 5.67 -18.09
CA VAL A 23 -13.52 5.84 -19.53
C VAL A 23 -13.29 7.32 -19.89
N TRP A 24 -14.00 8.24 -19.26
CA TRP A 24 -13.79 9.68 -19.43
C TRP A 24 -12.38 10.10 -18.97
N ALA A 25 -11.95 9.62 -17.80
CA ALA A 25 -10.64 9.88 -17.21
C ALA A 25 -9.52 9.31 -18.09
N SER A 26 -9.70 8.12 -18.68
CA SER A 26 -8.78 7.54 -19.67
C SER A 26 -8.72 8.35 -20.98
N LYS A 27 -9.87 8.85 -21.47
CA LYS A 27 -9.87 9.75 -22.63
C LYS A 27 -9.15 11.07 -22.34
N LYS A 28 -9.32 11.61 -21.13
CA LYS A 28 -8.62 12.81 -20.66
C LYS A 28 -7.13 12.53 -20.44
N SER A 29 -6.77 11.38 -19.88
CA SER A 29 -5.38 10.95 -19.66
C SER A 29 -4.63 10.91 -20.97
N LYS A 30 -5.21 10.32 -22.03
CA LYS A 30 -4.60 10.28 -23.37
C LYS A 30 -4.32 11.66 -23.97
N LYS A 31 -5.05 12.70 -23.57
CA LYS A 31 -4.77 14.08 -23.98
C LYS A 31 -3.61 14.67 -23.20
N GLU A 32 -3.52 14.42 -21.90
CA GLU A 32 -2.40 14.88 -21.06
C GLU A 32 -1.11 14.11 -21.34
N GLU A 33 -1.20 12.80 -21.60
CA GLU A 33 -0.09 11.93 -22.00
C GLU A 33 0.61 12.44 -23.26
N LYS A 34 -0.16 12.97 -24.23
CA LYS A 34 0.39 13.56 -25.46
C LYS A 34 1.18 14.84 -25.21
N LYS A 35 0.95 15.53 -24.10
CA LYS A 35 1.67 16.75 -23.72
C LYS A 35 2.93 16.45 -22.91
N CYS A 36 3.09 15.23 -22.40
CA CYS A 36 4.21 14.85 -21.56
C CYS A 36 5.43 14.45 -22.40
N ALA A 37 6.61 14.90 -21.98
CA ALA A 37 7.88 14.39 -22.52
C ALA A 37 8.27 13.10 -21.79
N GLY A 38 8.51 12.01 -22.51
CA GLY A 38 8.93 10.73 -21.95
C GLY A 38 8.48 9.52 -22.77
N SER A 39 9.01 8.33 -22.43
CA SER A 39 8.50 7.06 -22.97
C SER A 39 7.04 6.88 -22.56
N LYS A 40 6.21 6.34 -23.46
CA LYS A 40 4.79 6.10 -23.15
C LYS A 40 4.63 5.19 -21.94
N CYS A 41 5.54 4.23 -21.76
CA CYS A 41 5.48 3.34 -20.60
C CYS A 41 5.71 4.11 -19.29
N GLU A 42 6.71 5.01 -19.24
CA GLU A 42 6.96 5.83 -18.05
C GLU A 42 5.80 6.79 -17.76
N VAL A 43 5.20 7.40 -18.79
CA VAL A 43 4.04 8.28 -18.60
C VAL A 43 2.84 7.50 -18.06
N THR A 44 2.60 6.27 -18.53
CA THR A 44 1.53 5.42 -17.98
C THR A 44 1.76 5.07 -16.51
N MET A 45 3.03 4.86 -16.10
CA MET A 45 3.38 4.48 -14.73
C MET A 45 3.37 5.67 -13.76
N ILE A 46 3.98 6.81 -14.10
CA ILE A 46 4.19 7.94 -13.18
C ILE A 46 3.59 9.27 -13.65
N GLY A 47 2.74 9.24 -14.68
CA GLY A 47 1.96 10.42 -15.10
C GLY A 47 2.83 11.59 -15.54
N GLY A 48 3.96 11.34 -16.22
CA GLY A 48 4.82 12.40 -16.78
C GLY A 48 5.54 13.29 -15.76
N ARG A 49 5.43 12.98 -14.45
CA ARG A 49 5.97 13.78 -13.35
C ARG A 49 5.48 15.23 -13.34
N ASN A 50 4.22 15.48 -13.68
CA ASN A 50 3.62 16.80 -13.74
C ASN A 50 2.21 16.84 -13.10
N ILE A 51 1.90 15.88 -12.22
CA ILE A 51 0.64 15.90 -11.47
C ILE A 51 0.63 17.13 -10.57
N HIS A 52 -0.44 17.92 -10.66
CA HIS A 52 -0.64 19.13 -9.87
C HIS A 52 -0.90 18.81 -8.39
N LEU A 53 -0.54 19.72 -7.48
CA LEU A 53 -0.57 19.49 -6.03
C LEU A 53 -1.94 19.00 -5.54
N LEU A 54 -3.01 19.68 -5.93
CA LEU A 54 -4.37 19.31 -5.55
C LEU A 54 -4.73 17.88 -5.95
N VAL A 55 -4.45 17.52 -7.21
CA VAL A 55 -4.70 16.16 -7.73
C VAL A 55 -3.83 15.16 -6.97
N GLY A 56 -2.57 15.50 -6.71
CA GLY A 56 -1.62 14.72 -5.92
C GLY A 56 -2.13 14.39 -4.52
N ILE A 57 -2.68 15.37 -3.79
CA ILE A 57 -3.20 15.18 -2.42
C ILE A 57 -4.38 14.23 -2.44
N PHE A 58 -5.31 14.43 -3.37
CA PHE A 58 -6.51 13.60 -3.48
C PHE A 58 -6.17 12.16 -3.89
N THR A 59 -5.35 11.95 -4.91
CA THR A 59 -4.93 10.59 -5.30
C THR A 59 -4.11 9.90 -4.22
N MET A 60 -3.23 10.64 -3.53
CA MET A 60 -2.47 10.10 -2.40
C MET A 60 -3.39 9.61 -1.29
N THR A 61 -4.40 10.40 -0.95
CA THR A 61 -5.35 10.06 0.11
C THR A 61 -6.28 8.91 -0.32
N ALA A 62 -6.86 8.99 -1.52
CA ALA A 62 -7.81 8.01 -2.05
C ALA A 62 -7.22 6.61 -2.26
N THR A 63 -5.91 6.51 -2.46
CA THR A 63 -5.20 5.24 -2.58
C THR A 63 -5.24 4.43 -1.28
N TRP A 64 -5.27 5.11 -0.13
CA TRP A 64 -5.18 4.49 1.19
C TRP A 64 -6.52 4.47 1.93
N VAL A 65 -7.38 5.44 1.65
CA VAL A 65 -8.76 5.48 2.14
C VAL A 65 -9.60 4.51 1.30
N GLY A 66 -9.39 3.22 1.54
CA GLY A 66 -10.02 2.10 0.84
C GLY A 66 -10.92 1.24 1.72
N GLY A 67 -11.33 0.09 1.17
CA GLY A 67 -12.13 -0.91 1.87
C GLY A 67 -11.49 -1.37 3.19
N GLY A 68 -10.21 -1.77 3.15
CA GLY A 68 -9.46 -2.13 4.37
C GLY A 68 -9.43 -1.02 5.41
N TYR A 69 -9.20 0.23 4.99
CA TYR A 69 -9.13 1.37 5.90
C TYR A 69 -10.48 1.72 6.53
N ILE A 70 -11.51 1.93 5.72
CA ILE A 70 -12.84 2.37 6.20
C ILE A 70 -13.57 1.22 6.90
N MET A 71 -13.63 0.03 6.28
CA MET A 71 -14.33 -1.12 6.86
C MET A 71 -13.53 -1.74 8.01
N GLY A 72 -12.21 -1.88 7.88
CA GLY A 72 -11.38 -2.43 8.96
C GLY A 72 -11.35 -1.53 10.20
N THR A 73 -11.39 -0.20 10.04
CA THR A 73 -11.56 0.73 11.17
C THR A 73 -12.91 0.51 11.85
N ALA A 74 -14.00 0.38 11.10
CA ALA A 74 -15.32 0.14 11.66
C ALA A 74 -15.44 -1.26 12.30
N GLU A 75 -14.87 -2.30 11.69
CA GLU A 75 -14.77 -3.68 12.22
C GLU A 75 -14.04 -3.68 13.57
N ALA A 76 -12.93 -2.95 13.68
CA ALA A 76 -12.17 -2.85 14.91
C ALA A 76 -12.92 -2.13 16.02
N VAL A 77 -13.56 -0.98 15.71
CA VAL A 77 -14.37 -0.23 16.69
C VAL A 77 -15.59 -1.03 17.13
N TYR A 78 -16.20 -1.79 16.23
CA TYR A 78 -17.38 -2.61 16.53
C TYR A 78 -17.05 -3.84 17.40
N SER A 79 -15.89 -4.46 17.18
CA SER A 79 -15.55 -5.74 17.79
C SER A 79 -15.40 -5.61 19.32
N PRO A 80 -16.12 -6.42 20.14
CA PRO A 80 -16.11 -6.30 21.59
C PRO A 80 -14.73 -6.46 22.24
N SER A 81 -13.80 -7.16 21.59
CA SER A 81 -12.44 -7.38 22.08
C SER A 81 -11.44 -6.28 21.71
N GLN A 82 -11.82 -5.35 20.82
CA GLN A 82 -10.92 -4.36 20.22
C GLN A 82 -11.36 -2.93 20.59
N GLY A 83 -12.45 -2.42 20.02
CA GLY A 83 -12.87 -1.03 20.21
C GLY A 83 -11.94 -0.02 19.51
N LEU A 84 -12.19 1.28 19.75
CA LEU A 84 -11.48 2.39 19.08
C LEU A 84 -9.96 2.34 19.26
N LEU A 85 -9.48 1.98 20.45
CA LEU A 85 -8.04 1.92 20.70
C LEU A 85 -7.33 0.96 19.74
N TRP A 86 -7.97 -0.13 19.33
CA TRP A 86 -7.42 -1.11 18.41
C TRP A 86 -7.63 -0.77 16.93
N ALA A 87 -8.40 0.27 16.61
CA ALA A 87 -8.48 0.83 15.27
C ALA A 87 -7.21 1.64 14.96
N THR A 88 -6.08 0.94 14.81
CA THR A 88 -4.75 1.53 14.65
C THR A 88 -4.55 2.18 13.27
N GLY A 89 -5.35 1.80 12.27
CA GLY A 89 -5.26 2.26 10.88
C GLY A 89 -5.15 3.79 10.70
N PRO A 90 -6.07 4.60 11.26
CA PRO A 90 -6.00 6.07 11.17
C PRO A 90 -4.71 6.68 11.72
N LEU A 91 -4.27 6.23 12.90
CA LEU A 91 -3.02 6.70 13.49
C LEU A 91 -1.82 6.22 12.68
N ALA A 92 -1.84 4.96 12.24
CA ALA A 92 -0.79 4.36 11.44
C ALA A 92 -0.55 5.12 10.13
N TYR A 93 -1.59 5.42 9.36
CA TYR A 93 -1.43 6.11 8.07
C TYR A 93 -1.12 7.59 8.21
N LEU A 94 -1.56 8.25 9.28
CA LEU A 94 -1.02 9.56 9.62
C LEU A 94 0.51 9.49 9.77
N LEU A 95 1.02 8.50 10.50
CA LEU A 95 2.47 8.28 10.65
C LEU A 95 3.12 7.90 9.32
N THR A 96 2.52 7.02 8.52
CA THR A 96 3.02 6.64 7.19
C THR A 96 3.24 7.87 6.31
N PHE A 97 2.22 8.73 6.16
CA PHE A 97 2.36 9.88 5.29
C PHE A 97 3.29 10.94 5.86
N PHE A 98 3.25 11.16 7.18
CA PHE A 98 4.13 12.12 7.83
C PHE A 98 5.61 11.71 7.68
N LEU A 99 5.94 10.46 8.03
CA LEU A 99 7.30 9.92 7.88
C LEU A 99 7.71 9.80 6.42
N GLY A 100 6.78 9.42 5.54
CA GLY A 100 6.98 9.35 4.09
C GLY A 100 7.36 10.70 3.50
N GLY A 101 6.66 11.77 3.90
CA GLY A 101 6.97 13.15 3.51
C GLY A 101 8.31 13.63 4.05
N LEU A 102 8.61 13.31 5.31
CA LEU A 102 9.82 13.77 5.99
C LEU A 102 11.09 13.12 5.45
N PHE A 103 11.12 11.78 5.35
CA PHE A 103 12.35 11.03 5.08
C PHE A 103 12.45 10.49 3.65
N PHE A 104 11.33 10.14 3.00
CA PHE A 104 11.37 9.35 1.75
C PHE A 104 11.00 10.15 0.50
N ALA A 105 10.08 11.11 0.59
CA ALA A 105 9.51 11.78 -0.58
C ALA A 105 10.56 12.59 -1.36
N LYS A 106 11.39 13.37 -0.66
CA LYS A 106 12.45 14.18 -1.27
C LYS A 106 13.54 13.34 -1.94
N PRO A 107 14.21 12.38 -1.27
CA PRO A 107 15.28 11.60 -1.91
C PRO A 107 14.77 10.79 -3.10
N MET A 108 13.59 10.17 -2.99
CA MET A 108 13.01 9.38 -4.07
C MET A 108 12.70 10.22 -5.30
N ARG A 109 12.06 11.38 -5.10
CA ARG A 109 11.67 12.25 -6.22
C ARG A 109 12.86 13.00 -6.84
N ALA A 110 13.86 13.37 -6.04
CA ALA A 110 15.06 14.07 -6.52
C ALA A 110 15.89 13.21 -7.49
N GLN A 111 15.99 11.91 -7.21
CA GLN A 111 16.75 10.94 -8.02
C GLN A 111 16.04 10.49 -9.31
N ARG A 112 14.83 11.03 -9.58
CA ARG A 112 13.99 10.72 -10.75
C ARG A 112 13.79 9.21 -10.95
N TYR A 113 13.51 8.49 -9.86
CA TYR A 113 13.09 7.10 -9.96
C TYR A 113 11.73 6.98 -10.66
N VAL A 114 11.44 5.79 -11.19
CA VAL A 114 10.14 5.41 -11.77
C VAL A 114 9.41 4.47 -10.80
N THR A 115 10.14 3.62 -10.09
CA THR A 115 9.58 2.71 -9.08
C THR A 115 10.33 2.79 -7.76
N MET A 116 9.69 2.32 -6.69
CA MET A 116 10.27 2.13 -5.37
C MET A 116 11.48 1.20 -5.40
N MET A 117 11.54 0.26 -6.35
CA MET A 117 12.60 -0.73 -6.44
C MET A 117 13.81 -0.26 -7.25
N ASP A 118 13.74 0.89 -7.93
CA ASP A 118 14.87 1.43 -8.69
C ASP A 118 16.14 1.68 -7.83
N PRO A 119 16.08 2.25 -6.61
CA PRO A 119 17.24 2.37 -5.73
C PRO A 119 17.88 1.02 -5.41
N PHE A 120 17.06 -0.02 -5.21
CA PHE A 120 17.51 -1.38 -4.92
C PHE A 120 18.24 -1.97 -6.10
N GLN A 121 17.73 -1.79 -7.32
CA GLN A 121 18.39 -2.28 -8.53
C GLN A 121 19.73 -1.59 -8.77
N ARG A 122 19.80 -0.28 -8.55
CA ARG A 122 21.05 0.48 -8.68
C ARG A 122 22.10 0.05 -7.65
N ARG A 123 21.67 -0.33 -6.44
CA ARG A 123 22.59 -0.59 -5.31
C ARG A 123 22.94 -2.06 -5.10
N TYR A 124 21.96 -2.95 -5.24
CA TYR A 124 22.08 -4.39 -4.97
C TYR A 124 22.04 -5.25 -6.24
N GLY A 125 21.79 -4.63 -7.40
CA GLY A 125 21.68 -5.33 -8.69
C GLY A 125 20.30 -5.90 -8.97
N ASN A 126 20.10 -6.30 -10.23
CA ASN A 126 18.79 -6.72 -10.74
C ASN A 126 18.33 -8.07 -10.18
N ALA A 127 19.24 -9.03 -10.01
CA ALA A 127 18.91 -10.39 -9.56
C ALA A 127 18.33 -10.38 -8.14
N PHE A 128 19.03 -9.75 -7.18
CA PHE A 128 18.58 -9.66 -5.80
C PHE A 128 17.29 -8.84 -5.66
N THR A 129 17.19 -7.71 -6.36
CA THR A 129 15.97 -6.89 -6.32
C THR A 129 14.74 -7.66 -6.83
N THR A 130 14.93 -8.58 -7.77
CA THR A 130 13.84 -9.45 -8.23
C THR A 130 13.36 -10.41 -7.13
N ALA A 131 14.26 -10.89 -6.28
CA ALA A 131 13.86 -11.67 -5.11
C ALA A 131 13.05 -10.83 -4.11
N LEU A 132 13.42 -9.55 -3.90
CA LEU A 132 12.67 -8.61 -3.06
C LEU A 132 11.30 -8.21 -3.63
N LEU A 133 11.11 -8.32 -4.94
CA LEU A 133 9.82 -8.07 -5.58
C LEU A 133 8.78 -9.14 -5.25
N VAL A 134 9.19 -10.37 -4.96
CA VAL A 134 8.27 -11.47 -4.63
C VAL A 134 7.43 -11.14 -3.39
N PRO A 135 8.00 -10.84 -2.20
CA PRO A 135 7.20 -10.48 -1.03
C PRO A 135 6.40 -9.19 -1.25
N ALA A 136 6.89 -8.26 -2.08
CA ALA A 136 6.18 -7.02 -2.41
C ALA A 136 4.89 -7.29 -3.19
N LEU A 137 4.99 -8.08 -4.27
CA LEU A 137 3.86 -8.46 -5.10
C LEU A 137 2.87 -9.36 -4.36
N LEU A 138 3.35 -10.24 -3.48
CA LEU A 138 2.47 -11.04 -2.61
C LEU A 138 1.66 -10.15 -1.67
N GLY A 139 2.29 -9.14 -1.04
CA GLY A 139 1.59 -8.17 -0.21
C GLY A 139 0.54 -7.37 -1.00
N ASP A 140 0.88 -6.91 -2.21
CA ASP A 140 -0.10 -6.25 -3.09
C ASP A 140 -1.28 -7.16 -3.47
N VAL A 141 -1.03 -8.45 -3.77
CA VAL A 141 -2.09 -9.43 -4.10
C VAL A 141 -3.02 -9.67 -2.90
N LEU A 142 -2.47 -9.76 -1.68
CA LEU A 142 -3.25 -9.84 -0.45
C LEU A 142 -4.06 -8.56 -0.20
N TRP A 143 -3.50 -7.40 -0.54
CA TRP A 143 -4.23 -6.14 -0.43
C TRP A 143 -5.37 -6.06 -1.44
N VAL A 144 -5.18 -6.53 -2.68
CA VAL A 144 -6.27 -6.70 -3.66
C VAL A 144 -7.34 -7.65 -3.14
N ALA A 145 -6.94 -8.75 -2.48
CA ALA A 145 -7.89 -9.68 -1.88
C ALA A 145 -8.75 -9.02 -0.80
N CYS A 146 -8.13 -8.26 0.10
CA CYS A 146 -8.81 -7.44 1.12
C CYS A 146 -9.84 -6.48 0.49
N ILE A 147 -9.42 -5.75 -0.55
CA ILE A 147 -10.26 -4.79 -1.28
C ILE A 147 -11.45 -5.49 -1.94
N LEU A 148 -11.22 -6.63 -2.60
CA LEU A 148 -12.30 -7.38 -3.26
C LEU A 148 -13.27 -8.04 -2.28
N ALA A 149 -12.77 -8.55 -1.15
CA ALA A 149 -13.62 -9.08 -0.07
C ALA A 149 -14.51 -7.99 0.51
N ALA A 150 -13.94 -6.81 0.80
CA ALA A 150 -14.65 -5.62 1.25
C ALA A 150 -15.74 -5.17 0.26
N LEU A 151 -15.41 -5.07 -1.03
CA LEU A 151 -16.36 -4.67 -2.08
C LEU A 151 -17.45 -5.72 -2.28
N GLY A 152 -17.08 -7.00 -2.31
CA GLY A 152 -18.01 -8.11 -2.48
C GLY A 152 -19.01 -8.24 -1.34
N GLY A 153 -18.54 -8.13 -0.09
CA GLY A 153 -19.40 -8.10 1.10
C GLY A 153 -20.38 -6.92 1.05
N THR A 154 -19.87 -5.73 0.74
CA THR A 154 -20.68 -4.52 0.55
C THR A 154 -21.76 -4.70 -0.52
N MET A 155 -21.40 -5.25 -1.68
CA MET A 155 -22.32 -5.43 -2.81
C MET A 155 -23.32 -6.57 -2.58
N SER A 156 -22.94 -7.60 -1.84
CA SER A 156 -23.84 -8.70 -1.48
C SER A 156 -25.06 -8.23 -0.68
N LEU A 157 -24.88 -7.22 0.18
CA LEU A 157 -25.93 -6.65 1.01
C LEU A 157 -26.96 -5.87 0.19
N ILE A 158 -26.54 -5.14 -0.84
CA ILE A 158 -27.49 -4.39 -1.70
C ILE A 158 -28.13 -5.29 -2.75
N LEU A 159 -27.32 -6.15 -3.39
CA LEU A 159 -27.78 -6.99 -4.49
C LEU A 159 -28.61 -8.18 -4.00
N GLU A 160 -28.56 -8.49 -2.69
CA GLU A 160 -29.08 -9.72 -2.10
C GLU A 160 -28.58 -10.96 -2.86
N LEU A 161 -27.37 -10.86 -3.42
CA LEU A 161 -26.65 -11.91 -4.13
C LEU A 161 -25.62 -12.53 -3.19
N SER A 162 -25.31 -13.80 -3.41
CA SER A 162 -24.22 -14.46 -2.68
C SER A 162 -22.91 -13.69 -2.85
N SER A 163 -22.11 -13.59 -1.78
CA SER A 163 -20.79 -12.94 -1.78
C SER A 163 -19.91 -13.36 -2.97
N TYR A 164 -19.97 -14.64 -3.37
CA TYR A 164 -19.25 -15.17 -4.53
C TYR A 164 -19.50 -14.37 -5.82
N TYR A 165 -20.76 -14.21 -6.25
CA TYR A 165 -21.10 -13.46 -7.46
C TYR A 165 -20.79 -11.97 -7.33
N SER A 166 -20.95 -11.40 -6.13
CA SER A 166 -20.64 -9.99 -5.87
C SER A 166 -19.15 -9.69 -6.01
N ILE A 167 -18.28 -10.58 -5.52
CA ILE A 167 -16.81 -10.48 -5.69
C ILE A 167 -16.45 -10.58 -7.17
N VAL A 168 -16.98 -11.58 -7.89
CA VAL A 168 -16.67 -11.78 -9.32
C VAL A 168 -17.08 -10.56 -10.15
N LEU A 169 -18.29 -10.04 -9.92
CA LEU A 169 -18.77 -8.85 -10.63
C LEU A 169 -17.91 -7.62 -10.31
N SER A 170 -17.58 -7.43 -9.03
CA SER A 170 -16.75 -6.33 -8.57
C SER A 170 -15.34 -6.38 -9.17
N ALA A 171 -14.72 -7.56 -9.19
CA ALA A 171 -13.42 -7.78 -9.79
C ALA A 171 -13.44 -7.52 -11.31
N ALA A 172 -14.46 -8.02 -12.00
CA ALA A 172 -14.61 -7.81 -13.44
C ALA A 172 -14.72 -6.32 -13.80
N VAL A 173 -15.56 -5.57 -13.08
CA VAL A 173 -15.71 -4.12 -13.29
C VAL A 173 -14.38 -3.42 -13.02
N ALA A 174 -13.79 -3.65 -11.85
CA ALA A 174 -12.58 -2.95 -11.44
C ALA A 174 -11.41 -3.22 -12.37
N ILE A 175 -11.09 -4.50 -12.65
CA ILE A 175 -10.02 -4.87 -13.58
C ILE A 175 -10.24 -4.22 -14.94
N THR A 176 -11.48 -4.27 -15.47
CA THR A 176 -11.77 -3.77 -16.82
C THR A 176 -11.42 -2.29 -16.98
N TYR A 177 -11.80 -1.42 -16.04
CA TYR A 177 -11.52 0.00 -16.21
C TYR A 177 -10.08 0.36 -15.82
N THR A 178 -9.45 -0.36 -14.88
CA THR A 178 -8.00 -0.21 -14.63
C THR A 178 -7.17 -0.53 -15.88
N LEU A 179 -7.54 -1.58 -16.64
CA LEU A 179 -6.86 -1.95 -17.89
C LEU A 179 -6.90 -0.85 -18.97
N LEU A 180 -7.93 -0.01 -18.93
CA LEU A 180 -8.13 1.08 -19.88
C LEU A 180 -7.34 2.35 -19.48
N GLY A 181 -6.86 2.44 -18.24
CA GLY A 181 -6.23 3.62 -17.65
C GLY A 181 -4.72 3.53 -17.48
N GLY A 182 -4.11 4.68 -17.21
CA GLY A 182 -2.77 4.81 -16.61
C GLY A 182 -2.86 5.70 -15.37
N LEU A 183 -1.72 6.10 -14.78
CA LEU A 183 -1.74 6.86 -13.52
C LEU A 183 -2.61 8.12 -13.57
N TYR A 184 -2.65 8.81 -14.71
CA TYR A 184 -3.53 9.97 -14.89
C TYR A 184 -5.02 9.63 -14.80
N SER A 185 -5.42 8.50 -15.38
CA SER A 185 -6.81 8.03 -15.29
C SER A 185 -7.18 7.78 -13.83
N VAL A 186 -6.30 7.05 -13.13
CA VAL A 186 -6.44 6.74 -11.69
C VAL A 186 -6.50 8.03 -10.86
N ALA A 187 -5.59 8.97 -11.10
CA ALA A 187 -5.55 10.22 -10.34
C ALA A 187 -6.82 11.08 -10.52
N TYR A 188 -7.43 11.07 -11.72
CA TYR A 188 -8.68 11.80 -11.93
C TYR A 188 -9.91 11.08 -11.36
N THR A 189 -9.97 9.75 -11.42
CA THR A 189 -11.03 8.97 -10.77
C THR A 189 -10.96 9.16 -9.27
N ASP A 190 -9.75 9.10 -8.68
CA ASP A 190 -9.50 9.28 -7.26
C ASP A 190 -10.04 10.61 -6.72
N VAL A 191 -9.84 11.71 -7.46
CA VAL A 191 -10.35 13.04 -7.05
C VAL A 191 -11.88 13.04 -6.93
N ILE A 192 -12.56 12.44 -7.91
CA ILE A 192 -14.03 12.39 -7.93
C ILE A 192 -14.54 11.44 -6.85
N GLN A 193 -13.89 10.27 -6.72
CA GLN A 193 -14.23 9.26 -5.73
C GLN A 193 -14.03 9.78 -4.31
N LEU A 194 -12.91 10.45 -4.00
CA LEU A 194 -12.68 10.98 -2.66
C LEU A 194 -13.69 12.04 -2.25
N PHE A 195 -14.08 12.93 -3.18
CA PHE A 195 -15.13 13.90 -2.91
C PHE A 195 -16.47 13.21 -2.62
N PHE A 196 -16.80 12.18 -3.41
CA PHE A 196 -18.01 11.40 -3.20
C PHE A 196 -17.98 10.61 -1.88
N ILE A 197 -16.86 9.99 -1.52
CA ILE A 197 -16.64 9.29 -0.24
C ILE A 197 -16.83 10.26 0.93
N PHE A 198 -16.23 11.44 0.85
CA PHE A 198 -16.36 12.47 1.87
C PHE A 198 -17.83 12.85 2.07
N LEU A 199 -18.53 13.26 1.01
CA LEU A 199 -19.92 13.68 1.12
C LEU A 199 -20.85 12.56 1.59
N SER A 200 -20.71 11.36 1.02
CA SER A 200 -21.60 10.23 1.30
C SER A 200 -21.48 9.73 2.74
N LEU A 201 -20.27 9.51 3.24
CA LEU A 201 -20.09 8.99 4.60
C LEU A 201 -20.44 10.03 5.66
N TRP A 202 -20.05 11.29 5.46
CA TRP A 202 -20.43 12.37 6.38
C TRP A 202 -21.94 12.65 6.38
N LEU A 203 -22.61 12.44 5.24
CA LEU A 203 -24.07 12.49 5.19
C LEU A 203 -24.71 11.38 6.02
N CYS A 204 -24.12 10.18 6.09
CA CYS A 204 -24.67 9.06 6.86
C CYS A 204 -24.58 9.25 8.38
N VAL A 205 -23.54 9.96 8.86
CA VAL A 205 -23.28 10.20 10.28
C VAL A 205 -24.50 10.71 11.07
N PRO A 206 -25.17 11.82 10.69
CA PRO A 206 -26.32 12.32 11.45
C PRO A 206 -27.50 11.34 11.47
N PHE A 207 -27.74 10.60 10.39
CA PHE A 207 -28.86 9.63 10.36
C PHE A 207 -28.59 8.42 11.26
N ILE A 208 -27.35 7.95 11.31
CA ILE A 208 -26.95 6.84 12.17
C ILE A 208 -26.99 7.25 13.64
N LEU A 209 -26.49 8.45 13.98
CA LEU A 209 -26.50 8.95 15.37
C LEU A 209 -27.91 9.21 15.91
N LEU A 210 -28.85 9.61 15.04
CA LEU A 210 -30.24 9.89 15.41
C LEU A 210 -31.13 8.65 15.37
N ASN A 211 -30.58 7.47 15.08
CA ASN A 211 -31.38 6.25 15.00
C ASN A 211 -31.87 5.83 16.40
N PRO A 212 -33.19 5.63 16.60
CA PRO A 212 -33.75 5.28 17.90
C PRO A 212 -33.33 3.89 18.42
N THR A 213 -32.81 3.00 17.56
CA THR A 213 -32.39 1.65 17.96
C THR A 213 -30.98 1.59 18.57
N SER A 214 -30.21 2.68 18.45
CA SER A 214 -28.89 2.81 19.07
C SER A 214 -28.97 3.63 20.35
N SER A 215 -28.33 3.16 21.41
CA SER A 215 -28.15 3.97 22.62
C SER A 215 -27.14 5.09 22.38
N ASP A 216 -27.28 6.18 23.14
CA ASP A 216 -26.42 7.35 23.02
C ASP A 216 -24.94 7.00 23.25
N VAL A 217 -24.14 7.17 22.19
CA VAL A 217 -22.72 6.76 22.10
C VAL A 217 -21.87 7.43 23.17
N THR A 218 -22.28 8.61 23.64
CA THR A 218 -21.61 9.37 24.70
C THR A 218 -21.63 8.65 26.05
N HIS A 219 -22.68 7.86 26.34
CA HIS A 219 -22.83 7.15 27.62
C HIS A 219 -22.02 5.84 27.67
N THR A 220 -21.75 5.25 26.52
CA THR A 220 -20.98 4.00 26.32
C THR A 220 -19.51 4.23 25.96
N ALA A 221 -19.07 5.49 25.87
CA ALA A 221 -17.67 5.84 25.57
C ALA A 221 -16.74 5.66 26.77
N GLN A 222 -17.24 5.75 28.01
CA GLN A 222 -16.37 5.70 29.19
C GLN A 222 -16.38 4.32 29.86
N PRO A 223 -15.20 3.75 30.21
CA PRO A 223 -15.15 2.54 31.04
C PRO A 223 -15.73 2.79 32.45
N MET A 224 -15.73 4.06 32.91
CA MET A 224 -16.15 4.43 34.27
C MET A 224 -17.67 4.47 34.48
N THR A 225 -18.48 4.59 33.42
CA THR A 225 -19.96 4.56 33.51
C THR A 225 -20.54 3.15 33.44
N ALA A 226 -19.74 2.14 33.10
CA ALA A 226 -20.16 0.73 33.03
C ALA A 226 -20.58 0.15 34.41
N TRP A 227 -20.12 0.73 35.52
CA TRP A 227 -20.58 0.34 36.87
C TRP A 227 -21.94 0.97 37.24
N LEU A 228 -22.32 2.08 36.61
CA LEU A 228 -23.57 2.81 36.88
C LEU A 228 -24.74 2.31 36.03
N ASN A 229 -24.48 1.87 34.80
CA ASN A 229 -25.49 1.29 33.92
C ASN A 229 -25.39 -0.23 33.96
N GLN A 230 -26.44 -0.87 34.49
CA GLN A 230 -26.64 -2.31 34.54
C GLN A 230 -26.88 -2.93 33.14
N SER A 231 -26.42 -2.27 32.06
CA SER A 231 -26.44 -2.77 30.69
C SER A 231 -25.10 -3.46 30.41
N GLN A 232 -25.15 -4.70 29.92
CA GLN A 232 -23.97 -5.49 29.55
C GLN A 232 -23.23 -4.99 28.29
N GLN A 233 -23.33 -3.70 27.97
CA GLN A 233 -22.73 -3.15 26.75
C GLN A 233 -21.25 -2.85 26.96
N VAL A 234 -20.40 -3.49 26.16
CA VAL A 234 -18.94 -3.30 26.17
C VAL A 234 -18.61 -1.88 25.66
N PRO A 235 -17.72 -1.12 26.31
CA PRO A 235 -17.35 0.21 25.85
C PRO A 235 -16.72 0.18 24.46
N TRP A 236 -17.26 0.97 23.53
CA TRP A 236 -16.76 1.03 22.14
C TRP A 236 -15.38 1.68 22.01
N MET A 237 -14.94 2.41 23.03
CA MET A 237 -13.56 2.93 23.12
C MET A 237 -12.53 1.80 23.26
N GLY A 238 -12.95 0.65 23.82
CA GLY A 238 -12.07 -0.46 24.18
C GLY A 238 -11.19 -0.15 25.39
N GLU A 239 -10.47 -1.18 25.85
CA GLU A 239 -9.44 -1.05 26.88
C GLU A 239 -8.13 -1.66 26.36
N LEU A 240 -7.04 -0.88 26.41
CA LEU A 240 -5.71 -1.41 26.13
C LEU A 240 -5.08 -1.89 27.44
N LYS A 241 -5.14 -3.20 27.67
CA LYS A 241 -4.45 -3.80 28.81
C LYS A 241 -2.95 -3.80 28.56
N LEU A 242 -2.16 -3.66 29.63
CA LEU A 242 -0.70 -3.64 29.55
C LEU A 242 -0.14 -4.95 28.94
N GLU A 243 -0.84 -6.06 29.12
CA GLU A 243 -0.53 -7.36 28.51
C GLU A 243 -0.61 -7.37 26.98
N ASP A 244 -1.48 -6.53 26.40
CA ASP A 244 -1.73 -6.49 24.96
C ASP A 244 -0.96 -5.37 24.26
N ALA A 245 -0.31 -4.48 25.03
CA ALA A 245 0.42 -3.33 24.53
C ALA A 245 1.51 -3.70 23.51
N GLY A 246 2.15 -4.86 23.68
CA GLY A 246 3.14 -5.38 22.73
C GLY A 246 2.52 -5.68 21.36
N LYS A 247 1.43 -6.44 21.32
CA LYS A 247 0.69 -6.78 20.10
C LYS A 247 0.15 -5.52 19.43
N TRP A 248 -0.45 -4.62 20.21
CA TRP A 248 -0.99 -3.36 19.73
C TRP A 248 0.08 -2.49 19.06
N LEU A 249 1.24 -2.36 19.70
CA LEU A 249 2.36 -1.61 19.14
C LEU A 249 2.87 -2.28 17.85
N ASP A 250 2.91 -3.61 17.81
CA ASP A 250 3.33 -4.36 16.62
C ASP A 250 2.40 -4.10 15.44
N GLU A 251 1.08 -4.15 15.64
CA GLU A 251 0.08 -3.86 14.60
C GLU A 251 0.11 -2.40 14.15
N LEU A 252 0.28 -1.45 15.08
CA LEU A 252 0.44 -0.04 14.74
C LEU A 252 1.68 0.19 13.88
N LEU A 253 2.84 -0.35 14.28
CA LEU A 253 4.09 -0.17 13.55
C LEU A 253 4.09 -0.92 12.21
N LEU A 254 3.46 -2.09 12.14
CA LEU A 254 3.22 -2.83 10.92
C LEU A 254 2.52 -1.96 9.88
N LEU A 255 1.38 -1.36 10.23
CA LEU A 255 0.62 -0.51 9.31
C LEU A 255 1.35 0.80 9.02
N ALA A 256 1.94 1.42 10.04
CA ALA A 256 2.58 2.73 9.91
C ALA A 256 3.85 2.65 9.04
N LEU A 257 4.75 1.73 9.37
CA LEU A 257 6.05 1.59 8.72
C LEU A 257 6.00 0.65 7.52
N GLY A 258 5.21 -0.42 7.57
CA GLY A 258 4.93 -1.24 6.39
C GLY A 258 4.27 -0.43 5.28
N GLY A 259 3.40 0.52 5.63
CA GLY A 259 2.78 1.47 4.71
C GLY A 259 3.79 2.27 3.87
N LEU A 260 4.98 2.55 4.42
CA LEU A 260 6.05 3.27 3.72
C LEU A 260 6.66 2.46 2.59
N SER A 261 6.50 1.15 2.57
CA SER A 261 7.16 0.24 1.63
C SER A 261 6.22 -0.25 0.52
N TYR A 262 5.07 0.41 0.34
CA TYR A 262 4.17 0.13 -0.78
C TYR A 262 4.53 0.98 -1.99
N GLN A 263 4.57 0.36 -3.17
CA GLN A 263 4.80 1.07 -4.42
C GLN A 263 3.71 2.11 -4.72
N ALA A 264 2.46 1.85 -4.34
CA ALA A 264 1.35 2.76 -4.58
C ALA A 264 1.61 4.17 -4.01
N LEU A 265 2.24 4.26 -2.83
CA LEU A 265 2.71 5.51 -2.22
C LEU A 265 3.77 6.20 -3.09
N TYR A 266 4.82 5.47 -3.45
CA TYR A 266 5.92 6.02 -4.24
C TYR A 266 5.50 6.43 -5.64
N GLN A 267 4.54 5.75 -6.25
CA GLN A 267 4.02 6.11 -7.55
C GLN A 267 3.43 7.53 -7.53
N ARG A 268 2.76 7.93 -6.44
CA ARG A 268 2.27 9.31 -6.25
C ARG A 268 3.40 10.28 -5.95
N ILE A 269 4.32 9.93 -5.05
CA ILE A 269 5.50 10.75 -4.74
C ILE A 269 6.31 11.06 -6.01
N LEU A 270 6.58 10.04 -6.83
CA LEU A 270 7.39 10.12 -8.04
C LEU A 270 6.69 10.88 -9.17
N SER A 271 5.35 10.88 -9.18
CA SER A 271 4.51 11.61 -10.15
C SER A 271 4.42 13.12 -9.90
N ALA A 272 4.81 13.60 -8.71
CA ALA A 272 4.77 15.01 -8.38
C ALA A 272 5.70 15.85 -9.28
N ALA A 273 5.39 17.14 -9.49
CA ALA A 273 6.22 18.00 -10.33
C ALA A 273 7.58 18.35 -9.71
N SER A 274 7.66 18.42 -8.39
CA SER A 274 8.89 18.71 -7.66
C SER A 274 9.02 17.90 -6.37
N PRO A 275 10.25 17.74 -5.83
CA PRO A 275 10.46 17.09 -4.54
C PRO A 275 9.70 17.78 -3.40
N LEU A 276 9.66 19.12 -3.37
CA LEU A 276 8.92 19.87 -2.36
C LEU A 276 7.42 19.57 -2.45
N GLN A 277 6.87 19.58 -3.67
CA GLN A 277 5.46 19.24 -3.88
C GLN A 277 5.14 17.82 -3.43
N ALA A 278 6.05 16.85 -3.65
CA ALA A 278 5.88 15.49 -3.16
C ALA A 278 5.80 15.43 -1.62
N GLN A 279 6.62 16.19 -0.90
CA GLN A 279 6.58 16.27 0.57
C GLN A 279 5.27 16.89 1.06
N VAL A 280 4.88 18.04 0.49
CA VAL A 280 3.64 18.73 0.86
C VAL A 280 2.42 17.85 0.60
N THR A 281 2.42 17.11 -0.51
CA THR A 281 1.36 16.14 -0.84
C THR A 281 1.21 15.10 0.27
N CYS A 282 2.32 14.56 0.80
CA CYS A 282 2.28 13.58 1.89
C CYS A 282 1.74 14.21 3.19
N PHE A 283 2.23 15.39 3.60
CA PHE A 283 1.78 16.03 4.84
C PHE A 283 0.30 16.39 4.82
N LEU A 284 -0.20 16.87 3.68
CA LEU A 284 -1.62 17.20 3.54
C LEU A 284 -2.50 15.93 3.48
N ALA A 285 -2.02 14.86 2.85
CA ALA A 285 -2.70 13.56 2.88
C ALA A 285 -2.78 12.99 4.31
N ALA A 286 -1.74 13.17 5.13
CA ALA A 286 -1.73 12.76 6.54
C ALA A 286 -2.90 13.35 7.34
N GLY A 287 -3.18 14.65 7.14
CA GLY A 287 -4.33 15.31 7.78
C GLY A 287 -5.67 14.85 7.21
N LEU A 288 -5.78 14.68 5.89
CA LEU A 288 -7.05 14.33 5.25
C LEU A 288 -7.51 12.91 5.58
N VAL A 289 -6.58 11.97 5.76
CA VAL A 289 -6.90 10.59 6.17
C VAL A 289 -7.57 10.54 7.53
N LEU A 290 -7.15 11.36 8.52
CA LEU A 290 -7.84 11.44 9.81
C LEU A 290 -9.29 11.91 9.65
N VAL A 291 -9.52 12.95 8.84
CA VAL A 291 -10.87 13.49 8.62
C VAL A 291 -11.78 12.44 7.99
N LEU A 292 -11.25 11.61 7.09
CA LEU A 292 -11.99 10.53 6.43
C LEU A 292 -12.16 9.28 7.32
N ALA A 293 -11.39 9.14 8.39
CA ALA A 293 -11.57 8.09 9.39
C ALA A 293 -12.82 8.29 10.26
N VAL A 294 -13.13 9.56 10.56
CA VAL A 294 -14.14 9.93 11.57
C VAL A 294 -15.50 9.29 11.31
N PRO A 295 -16.08 9.34 10.08
CA PRO A 295 -17.35 8.66 9.82
C PRO A 295 -17.31 7.16 10.12
N SER A 296 -16.25 6.46 9.72
CA SER A 296 -16.08 5.02 9.93
C SER A 296 -16.04 4.67 11.43
N ILE A 297 -15.34 5.49 12.22
CA ILE A 297 -15.27 5.35 13.67
C ILE A 297 -16.66 5.52 14.30
N ILE A 298 -17.38 6.57 13.91
CA ILE A 298 -18.73 6.84 14.44
C ILE A 298 -19.69 5.70 14.07
N ILE A 299 -19.65 5.23 12.83
CA ILE A 299 -20.52 4.14 12.35
C ILE A 299 -20.22 2.85 13.12
N GLY A 300 -18.94 2.49 13.30
CA GLY A 300 -18.54 1.33 14.09
C GLY A 300 -18.98 1.45 15.56
N ALA A 301 -18.84 2.63 16.15
CA ALA A 301 -19.25 2.90 17.52
C ALA A 301 -20.77 2.74 17.70
N VAL A 302 -21.58 3.33 16.79
CA VAL A 302 -23.04 3.18 16.83
C VAL A 302 -23.47 1.74 16.60
N ALA A 303 -22.82 1.02 15.68
CA ALA A 303 -23.10 -0.39 15.44
C ALA A 303 -22.86 -1.27 16.68
N SER A 304 -21.87 -0.91 17.52
CA SER A 304 -21.55 -1.63 18.75
C SER A 304 -22.59 -1.43 19.87
N THR A 305 -23.28 -0.28 19.86
CA THR A 305 -24.30 0.09 20.86
C THR A 305 -25.72 -0.19 20.40
N THR A 306 -25.89 -0.65 19.16
CA THR A 306 -27.18 -0.95 18.54
C THR A 306 -27.77 -2.24 19.10
N ASP A 307 -29.04 -2.18 19.53
CA ASP A 307 -29.81 -3.38 19.82
C ASP A 307 -30.32 -4.00 18.51
N TRP A 308 -29.54 -4.94 17.97
CA TRP A 308 -29.82 -5.59 16.68
C TRP A 308 -31.17 -6.32 16.65
N ASN A 309 -31.74 -6.70 17.80
CA ASN A 309 -33.06 -7.31 17.88
C ASN A 309 -34.19 -6.37 17.45
N GLN A 310 -34.01 -5.06 17.64
CA GLN A 310 -34.99 -4.04 17.25
C GLN A 310 -34.84 -3.58 15.81
N THR A 311 -33.80 -4.05 15.12
CA THR A 311 -33.53 -3.74 13.71
C THR A 311 -34.09 -4.83 12.80
N ALA A 312 -34.25 -4.53 11.51
CA ALA A 312 -34.66 -5.54 10.53
C ALA A 312 -33.57 -6.63 10.27
N TYR A 313 -32.36 -6.48 10.81
CA TYR A 313 -31.29 -7.49 10.74
C TYR A 313 -31.54 -8.67 11.69
N GLY A 314 -32.06 -8.39 12.89
CA GLY A 314 -32.39 -9.39 13.92
C GLY A 314 -31.18 -10.03 14.61
N LEU A 315 -31.43 -11.03 15.45
CA LEU A 315 -30.40 -11.82 16.13
C LEU A 315 -30.03 -13.08 15.33
N PRO A 316 -28.82 -13.65 15.52
CA PRO A 316 -27.71 -13.16 16.35
C PRO A 316 -26.98 -11.95 15.73
N SER A 317 -26.16 -11.24 16.51
CA SER A 317 -25.51 -9.98 16.09
C SER A 317 -24.51 -10.19 14.93
N PRO A 318 -24.13 -9.13 14.18
CA PRO A 318 -23.11 -9.25 13.13
C PRO A 318 -21.80 -9.87 13.61
N PHE A 319 -21.38 -9.60 14.85
CA PHE A 319 -20.19 -10.23 15.44
C PHE A 319 -20.37 -11.75 15.57
N ASP A 320 -21.48 -12.20 16.16
CA ASP A 320 -21.76 -13.61 16.41
C ASP A 320 -21.99 -14.41 15.12
N ARG A 321 -22.43 -13.74 14.05
CA ARG A 321 -22.57 -14.34 12.70
C ARG A 321 -21.25 -14.42 11.94
N GLY A 322 -20.16 -13.86 12.46
CA GLY A 322 -18.90 -13.73 11.73
C GLY A 322 -18.95 -12.69 10.60
N GLU A 323 -19.91 -11.77 10.65
CA GLU A 323 -20.12 -10.69 9.67
C GLU A 323 -19.53 -9.36 10.14
N ALA A 324 -18.67 -9.36 11.17
CA ALA A 324 -18.04 -8.16 11.73
C ALA A 324 -17.27 -7.34 10.67
N GLY A 325 -16.63 -7.99 9.70
CA GLY A 325 -15.96 -7.30 8.57
C GLY A 325 -16.92 -6.51 7.67
N ASN A 326 -18.20 -6.86 7.67
CA ASN A 326 -19.26 -6.15 6.94
C ASN A 326 -20.09 -5.23 7.84
N VAL A 327 -19.67 -4.95 9.07
CA VAL A 327 -20.47 -4.14 9.99
C VAL A 327 -20.78 -2.75 9.45
N LEU A 328 -19.84 -2.12 8.75
CA LEU A 328 -20.03 -0.80 8.15
C LEU A 328 -21.18 -0.80 7.13
N PRO A 329 -21.17 -1.62 6.06
CA PRO A 329 -22.30 -1.66 5.14
C PRO A 329 -23.59 -2.21 5.77
N ILE A 330 -23.52 -3.11 6.76
CA ILE A 330 -24.70 -3.55 7.53
C ILE A 330 -25.33 -2.36 8.26
N ALA A 331 -24.54 -1.58 9.00
CA ALA A 331 -25.00 -0.39 9.71
C ALA A 331 -25.60 0.65 8.75
N LEU A 332 -24.95 0.89 7.61
CA LEU A 332 -25.50 1.76 6.56
C LEU A 332 -26.84 1.22 6.01
N HIS A 333 -26.99 -0.09 5.84
CA HIS A 333 -28.21 -0.68 5.31
C HIS A 333 -29.39 -0.66 6.29
N TYR A 334 -29.15 -1.05 7.54
CA TYR A 334 -30.22 -1.26 8.52
C TYR A 334 -30.48 -0.07 9.44
N LEU A 335 -29.52 0.85 9.59
CA LEU A 335 -29.63 1.99 10.51
C LEU A 335 -29.86 3.33 9.80
N THR A 336 -29.93 3.36 8.48
CA THR A 336 -30.22 4.59 7.73
C THR A 336 -31.43 4.46 6.82
N PRO A 337 -32.09 5.59 6.47
CA PRO A 337 -33.12 5.57 5.44
C PRO A 337 -32.59 5.04 4.10
N SER A 338 -33.43 4.37 3.32
CA SER A 338 -33.06 3.69 2.08
C SER A 338 -32.22 4.55 1.11
N TRP A 339 -32.54 5.83 0.98
CA TRP A 339 -31.81 6.73 0.07
C TRP A 339 -30.43 7.13 0.60
N VAL A 340 -30.27 7.27 1.93
CA VAL A 340 -28.98 7.53 2.58
C VAL A 340 -28.10 6.30 2.48
N SER A 341 -28.69 5.12 2.71
CA SER A 341 -28.02 3.83 2.58
C SER A 341 -27.39 3.64 1.20
N VAL A 342 -28.17 3.89 0.14
CA VAL A 342 -27.68 3.79 -1.25
C VAL A 342 -26.52 4.74 -1.51
N VAL A 343 -26.59 5.98 -1.02
CA VAL A 343 -25.52 6.97 -1.18
C VAL A 343 -24.26 6.57 -0.38
N GLY A 344 -24.43 6.16 0.88
CA GLY A 344 -23.34 5.73 1.77
C GLY A 344 -22.62 4.50 1.24
N ILE A 345 -23.38 3.47 0.83
CA ILE A 345 -22.80 2.24 0.30
C ILE A 345 -22.16 2.47 -1.08
N GLY A 346 -22.76 3.33 -1.92
CA GLY A 346 -22.10 3.79 -3.14
C GLY A 346 -20.77 4.50 -2.85
N GLY A 347 -20.73 5.35 -1.82
CA GLY A 347 -19.52 5.99 -1.34
C GLY A 347 -18.44 5.00 -0.91
N LEU A 348 -18.83 4.01 -0.11
CA LEU A 348 -17.96 2.92 0.31
C LEU A 348 -17.39 2.16 -0.90
N ALA A 349 -18.23 1.82 -1.86
CA ALA A 349 -17.80 1.13 -3.07
C ALA A 349 -16.83 1.98 -3.90
N ALA A 350 -17.00 3.31 -3.91
CA ALA A 350 -16.07 4.22 -4.59
C ALA A 350 -14.69 4.26 -3.92
N ALA A 351 -14.64 4.19 -2.59
CA ALA A 351 -13.39 4.09 -1.81
C ALA A 351 -12.62 2.81 -2.11
N VAL A 352 -13.35 1.70 -2.17
CA VAL A 352 -12.74 0.40 -2.41
C VAL A 352 -12.18 0.34 -3.84
N MET A 353 -12.87 0.94 -4.81
CA MET A 353 -12.42 1.01 -6.20
C MET A 353 -11.18 1.88 -6.43
N SER A 354 -11.09 3.07 -5.84
CA SER A 354 -9.90 3.93 -5.98
C SER A 354 -8.62 3.21 -5.50
N SER A 355 -8.76 2.45 -4.41
CA SER A 355 -7.67 1.65 -3.86
C SER A 355 -7.30 0.49 -4.77
N MET A 356 -8.30 -0.19 -5.36
CA MET A 356 -8.09 -1.31 -6.28
C MET A 356 -7.25 -0.90 -7.51
N ASP A 357 -7.59 0.22 -8.15
CA ASP A 357 -6.83 0.71 -9.31
C ASP A 357 -5.38 0.98 -8.98
N SER A 358 -5.19 1.58 -7.80
CA SER A 358 -3.89 2.04 -7.33
C SER A 358 -2.94 0.88 -7.10
N VAL A 359 -3.41 -0.17 -6.43
CA VAL A 359 -2.61 -1.36 -6.17
C VAL A 359 -2.37 -2.16 -7.45
N LEU A 360 -3.39 -2.35 -8.30
CA LEU A 360 -3.25 -3.08 -9.55
C LEU A 360 -2.23 -2.41 -10.49
N LEU A 361 -2.32 -1.08 -10.62
CA LEU A 361 -1.38 -0.32 -11.43
C LEU A 361 0.02 -0.30 -10.80
N SER A 362 0.14 -0.26 -9.47
CA SER A 362 1.44 -0.27 -8.80
C SER A 362 2.17 -1.60 -8.97
N SER A 363 1.48 -2.72 -8.76
CA SER A 363 2.06 -4.07 -8.93
C SER A 363 2.45 -4.30 -10.39
N ALA A 364 1.57 -3.93 -11.33
CA ALA A 364 1.85 -4.04 -12.75
C ALA A 364 3.04 -3.17 -13.18
N SER A 365 3.19 -1.99 -12.59
CA SER A 365 4.32 -1.10 -12.83
C SER A 365 5.64 -1.73 -12.34
N MET A 366 5.67 -2.26 -11.12
CA MET A 366 6.86 -2.94 -10.59
C MET A 366 7.25 -4.14 -11.45
N PHE A 367 6.28 -4.98 -11.82
CA PHE A 367 6.54 -6.14 -12.68
C PHE A 367 7.08 -5.72 -14.05
N ALA A 368 6.40 -4.80 -14.74
CA ALA A 368 6.78 -4.39 -16.09
C ALA A 368 8.15 -3.70 -16.13
N ARG A 369 8.47 -2.86 -15.15
CA ARG A 369 9.74 -2.11 -15.13
C ARG A 369 10.87 -2.91 -14.53
N ASN A 370 10.71 -3.44 -13.32
CA ASN A 370 11.81 -4.00 -12.56
C ASN A 370 12.10 -5.47 -12.91
N ILE A 371 11.09 -6.24 -13.34
CA ILE A 371 11.28 -7.63 -13.76
C ILE A 371 11.39 -7.70 -15.28
N TYR A 372 10.34 -7.29 -15.98
CA TYR A 372 10.26 -7.52 -17.41
C TYR A 372 11.31 -6.71 -18.18
N LYS A 373 11.32 -5.38 -18.02
CA LYS A 373 12.24 -4.52 -18.78
C LYS A 373 13.69 -4.59 -18.27
N ASN A 374 13.94 -4.83 -16.98
CA ASN A 374 15.31 -4.80 -16.46
C ASN A 374 16.00 -6.17 -16.42
N LEU A 375 15.25 -7.28 -16.49
CA LEU A 375 15.82 -8.63 -16.41
C LEU A 375 15.46 -9.50 -17.63
N LEU A 376 14.17 -9.58 -18.00
CA LEU A 376 13.72 -10.52 -19.04
C LEU A 376 14.00 -9.99 -20.46
N ARG A 377 13.68 -8.72 -20.73
CA ARG A 377 13.82 -8.11 -22.05
C ARG A 377 14.23 -6.63 -21.96
N VAL A 378 15.53 -6.39 -21.92
CA VAL A 378 16.15 -5.05 -21.78
C VAL A 378 15.72 -4.07 -22.88
N GLU A 379 15.57 -4.57 -24.10
CA GLU A 379 15.19 -3.77 -25.27
C GLU A 379 13.66 -3.74 -25.52
N ALA A 380 12.84 -4.03 -24.51
CA ALA A 380 11.38 -4.02 -24.65
C ALA A 380 10.86 -2.66 -25.12
N SER A 381 10.04 -2.69 -26.19
CA SER A 381 9.44 -1.49 -26.76
C SER A 381 8.35 -0.91 -25.86
N ASP A 382 8.00 0.37 -26.04
CA ASP A 382 6.91 1.00 -25.30
C ASP A 382 5.57 0.28 -25.44
N ARG A 383 5.25 -0.24 -26.64
CA ARG A 383 4.01 -0.98 -26.90
C ARG A 383 3.97 -2.30 -26.13
N GLU A 384 5.10 -2.99 -26.11
CA GLU A 384 5.27 -4.24 -25.39
C GLU A 384 5.15 -4.03 -23.87
N CYS A 385 5.82 -3.00 -23.34
CA CYS A 385 5.74 -2.59 -21.95
C CYS A 385 4.27 -2.32 -21.51
N LEU A 386 3.48 -1.64 -22.35
CA LEU A 386 2.06 -1.40 -22.07
C LEU A 386 1.22 -2.67 -22.05
N TRP A 387 1.48 -3.64 -22.93
CA TRP A 387 0.80 -4.93 -22.89
C TRP A 387 1.17 -5.74 -21.65
N VAL A 388 2.43 -5.70 -21.23
CA VAL A 388 2.88 -6.35 -19.99
C VAL A 388 2.18 -5.75 -18.78
N ILE A 389 2.04 -4.42 -18.70
CA ILE A 389 1.27 -3.77 -17.63
C ILE A 389 -0.16 -4.30 -17.62
N ARG A 390 -0.86 -4.34 -18.76
CA ARG A 390 -2.24 -4.82 -18.84
C ARG A 390 -2.39 -6.29 -18.42
N VAL A 391 -1.52 -7.16 -18.92
CA VAL A 391 -1.54 -8.58 -18.52
C VAL A 391 -1.26 -8.71 -17.02
N SER A 392 -0.33 -7.94 -16.48
CA SER A 392 -0.01 -7.96 -15.05
C SER A 392 -1.19 -7.50 -14.18
N VAL A 393 -1.90 -6.43 -14.58
CA VAL A 393 -3.13 -5.98 -13.91
C VAL A 393 -4.16 -7.12 -13.85
N LEU A 394 -4.39 -7.81 -14.96
CA LEU A 394 -5.32 -8.93 -15.01
C LEU A 394 -4.88 -10.08 -14.08
N LEU A 395 -3.60 -10.47 -14.13
CA LEU A 395 -3.09 -11.58 -13.31
C LEU A 395 -3.12 -11.28 -11.82
N VAL A 396 -2.70 -10.08 -11.40
CA VAL A 396 -2.75 -9.64 -9.99
C VAL A 396 -4.20 -9.56 -9.52
N GLY A 397 -5.11 -9.01 -10.35
CA GLY A 397 -6.53 -8.94 -10.04
C GLY A 397 -7.19 -10.31 -9.86
N LEU A 398 -6.89 -11.26 -10.75
CA LEU A 398 -7.40 -12.64 -10.65
C LEU A 398 -6.81 -13.39 -9.46
N ALA A 399 -5.52 -13.20 -9.16
CA ALA A 399 -4.89 -13.79 -7.98
C ALA A 399 -5.51 -13.26 -6.68
N GLY A 400 -5.70 -11.95 -6.57
CA GLY A 400 -6.37 -11.33 -5.42
C GLY A 400 -7.83 -11.76 -5.29
N MET A 401 -8.56 -11.90 -6.40
CA MET A 401 -9.91 -12.44 -6.41
C MET A 401 -9.97 -13.87 -5.87
N GLY A 402 -9.02 -14.73 -6.26
CA GLY A 402 -8.94 -16.10 -5.74
C GLY A 402 -8.74 -16.14 -4.22
N LEU A 403 -7.87 -15.28 -3.68
CA LEU A 403 -7.64 -15.17 -2.24
C LEU A 403 -8.81 -14.52 -1.49
N ALA A 404 -9.55 -13.61 -2.13
CA ALA A 404 -10.72 -12.96 -1.54
C ALA A 404 -11.85 -13.95 -1.19
N PHE A 405 -11.86 -15.15 -1.78
CA PHE A 405 -12.82 -16.20 -1.44
C PHE A 405 -12.44 -17.01 -0.18
N MET A 406 -11.20 -16.90 0.28
CA MET A 406 -10.69 -17.76 1.35
C MET A 406 -10.93 -17.19 2.75
N GLU A 407 -11.04 -15.88 2.89
CA GLU A 407 -11.12 -15.18 4.18
C GLU A 407 -12.23 -14.13 4.18
N SER A 408 -13.01 -14.09 5.26
CA SER A 408 -14.11 -13.14 5.42
C SER A 408 -13.73 -11.88 6.20
N SER A 409 -12.70 -11.93 7.07
CA SER A 409 -12.25 -10.74 7.80
C SER A 409 -11.42 -9.82 6.89
N VAL A 410 -11.96 -8.61 6.68
CA VAL A 410 -11.30 -7.57 5.90
C VAL A 410 -10.07 -7.06 6.65
N LEU A 411 -10.17 -6.87 7.97
CA LEU A 411 -9.06 -6.48 8.83
C LEU A 411 -7.91 -7.49 8.82
N ALA A 412 -8.20 -8.80 8.86
CA ALA A 412 -7.17 -9.83 8.84
C ALA A 412 -6.36 -9.81 7.53
N LEU A 413 -7.05 -9.79 6.37
CA LEU A 413 -6.39 -9.68 5.06
C LEU A 413 -5.53 -8.42 4.97
N TRP A 414 -6.00 -7.31 5.54
CA TRP A 414 -5.29 -6.03 5.54
C TRP A 414 -4.02 -6.05 6.38
N LEU A 415 -4.04 -6.66 7.56
CA LEU A 415 -2.84 -6.81 8.39
C LEU A 415 -1.82 -7.75 7.74
N VAL A 416 -2.28 -8.88 7.20
CA VAL A 416 -1.39 -9.87 6.56
C VAL A 416 -0.76 -9.32 5.28
N SER A 417 -1.44 -8.45 4.53
CA SER A 417 -0.87 -7.81 3.33
C SER A 417 0.36 -6.95 3.64
N GLY A 418 0.36 -6.26 4.78
CA GLY A 418 1.47 -5.42 5.23
C GLY A 418 2.63 -6.19 5.89
N ASP A 419 2.43 -7.46 6.24
CA ASP A 419 3.33 -8.21 7.11
C ASP A 419 4.69 -8.49 6.48
N LEU A 420 4.70 -9.18 5.34
CA LEU A 420 5.94 -9.46 4.62
C LEU A 420 6.62 -8.17 4.15
N ILE A 421 5.84 -7.17 3.74
CA ILE A 421 6.35 -5.87 3.31
C ILE A 421 7.08 -5.16 4.46
N TYR A 422 6.48 -5.16 5.65
CA TYR A 422 7.06 -4.54 6.84
C TYR A 422 8.32 -5.26 7.31
N VAL A 423 8.29 -6.58 7.38
CA VAL A 423 9.39 -7.35 7.98
C VAL A 423 10.57 -7.51 7.01
N THR A 424 10.32 -7.54 5.69
CA THR A 424 11.36 -7.79 4.69
C THR A 424 11.78 -6.56 3.88
N ILE A 425 10.86 -5.72 3.41
CA ILE A 425 11.15 -4.64 2.47
C ILE A 425 11.51 -3.35 3.19
N PHE A 426 10.75 -2.98 4.22
CA PHE A 426 11.00 -1.76 4.99
C PHE A 426 12.44 -1.62 5.53
N PRO A 427 13.06 -2.64 6.16
CA PRO A 427 14.44 -2.52 6.63
C PRO A 427 15.42 -2.29 5.47
N GLN A 428 15.17 -2.93 4.33
CA GLN A 428 15.98 -2.76 3.12
C GLN A 428 15.82 -1.37 2.51
N LEU A 429 14.60 -0.82 2.52
CA LEU A 429 14.28 0.52 2.04
C LEU A 429 15.01 1.59 2.87
N ILE A 430 15.07 1.43 4.19
CA ILE A 430 15.87 2.32 5.04
C ILE A 430 17.35 2.19 4.66
N CYS A 431 17.88 0.97 4.60
CA CYS A 431 19.29 0.74 4.34
C CYS A 431 19.74 1.22 2.95
N VAL A 432 18.93 1.02 1.91
CA VAL A 432 19.29 1.39 0.54
C VAL A 432 19.39 2.91 0.37
N LEU A 433 18.51 3.66 1.04
CA LEU A 433 18.44 5.13 0.94
C LEU A 433 19.33 5.86 1.94
N HIS A 434 19.43 5.37 3.17
CA HIS A 434 20.05 6.11 4.27
C HIS A 434 21.35 5.48 4.80
N CYS A 435 21.65 4.21 4.48
CA CYS A 435 22.89 3.56 4.92
C CYS A 435 23.90 3.48 3.76
N PRO A 436 24.92 4.34 3.69
CA PRO A 436 25.88 4.35 2.58
C PRO A 436 26.76 3.08 2.53
N ARG A 437 26.80 2.28 3.59
CA ARG A 437 27.58 1.03 3.67
C ARG A 437 26.81 -0.24 3.31
N ALA A 438 25.51 -0.16 3.02
CA ALA A 438 24.73 -1.36 2.68
C ALA A 438 25.12 -1.91 1.30
N ASN A 439 25.32 -3.23 1.20
CA ASN A 439 25.66 -3.95 -0.04
C ASN A 439 24.76 -5.20 -0.23
N GLY A 440 24.94 -5.91 -1.36
CA GLY A 440 24.12 -7.06 -1.71
C GLY A 440 24.18 -8.23 -0.71
N TYR A 441 25.32 -8.49 -0.07
CA TYR A 441 25.44 -9.57 0.93
C TYR A 441 24.64 -9.28 2.20
N GLY A 442 24.75 -8.05 2.71
CA GLY A 442 23.96 -7.62 3.85
C GLY A 442 22.47 -7.62 3.53
N ALA A 443 22.10 -7.15 2.34
CA ALA A 443 20.72 -7.18 1.87
C ALA A 443 20.18 -8.62 1.77
N LEU A 444 20.91 -9.56 1.19
CA LEU A 444 20.51 -10.96 1.14
C LEU A 444 20.35 -11.56 2.54
N THR A 445 21.28 -11.27 3.44
CA THR A 445 21.22 -11.79 4.82
C THR A 445 20.00 -11.25 5.55
N GLY A 446 19.71 -9.95 5.42
CA GLY A 446 18.51 -9.35 5.99
C GLY A 446 17.22 -9.97 5.45
N LEU A 447 17.15 -10.26 4.15
CA LEU A 447 16.00 -10.93 3.53
C LEU A 447 15.80 -12.35 4.05
N VAL A 448 16.87 -13.16 4.08
CA VAL A 448 16.80 -14.55 4.54
C VAL A 448 16.46 -14.60 6.03
N LEU A 449 17.11 -13.77 6.85
CA LEU A 449 16.87 -13.72 8.29
C LEU A 449 15.43 -13.32 8.60
N SER A 450 14.95 -12.23 8.01
CA SER A 450 13.58 -11.74 8.22
C SER A 450 12.52 -12.75 7.78
N THR A 451 12.66 -13.30 6.58
CA THR A 451 11.71 -14.27 6.03
C THR A 451 11.71 -15.58 6.83
N ALA A 452 12.88 -16.07 7.24
CA ALA A 452 12.98 -17.29 8.03
C ALA A 452 12.38 -17.11 9.42
N LEU A 453 12.76 -16.06 10.15
CA LEU A 453 12.20 -15.79 11.47
C LEU A 453 10.69 -15.55 11.40
N ARG A 454 10.22 -14.79 10.40
CA ARG A 454 8.79 -14.54 10.22
C ARG A 454 8.02 -15.81 9.88
N GLY A 455 8.54 -16.66 8.99
CA GLY A 455 7.91 -17.94 8.65
C GLY A 455 7.83 -18.87 9.86
N LEU A 456 8.89 -18.92 10.68
CA LEU A 456 8.92 -19.71 11.91
C LEU A 456 7.98 -19.18 13.01
N SER A 457 7.58 -17.91 12.96
CA SER A 457 6.55 -17.33 13.83
C SER A 457 5.12 -17.79 13.50
N GLY A 458 4.90 -18.58 12.43
CA GLY A 458 3.58 -19.08 12.05
C GLY A 458 2.65 -18.01 11.45
N GLU A 459 1.57 -18.44 10.82
CA GLU A 459 0.55 -17.57 10.23
C GLU A 459 -0.82 -18.25 10.31
N PRO A 460 -1.72 -17.78 11.20
CA PRO A 460 -3.06 -18.37 11.37
C PRO A 460 -3.85 -18.44 10.06
N LEU A 461 -3.76 -17.41 9.20
CA LEU A 461 -4.48 -17.37 7.93
C LEU A 461 -4.09 -18.51 6.97
N LEU A 462 -2.82 -18.92 7.03
CA LEU A 462 -2.27 -20.00 6.21
C LEU A 462 -2.27 -21.35 6.94
N HIS A 463 -2.88 -21.43 8.12
CA HIS A 463 -2.83 -22.60 9.00
C HIS A 463 -1.40 -23.06 9.31
N LEU A 464 -0.44 -22.14 9.34
CA LEU A 464 0.96 -22.42 9.64
C LEU A 464 1.19 -22.29 11.15
N PRO A 465 1.46 -23.40 11.88
CA PRO A 465 1.69 -23.33 13.32
C PRO A 465 3.01 -22.62 13.63
N PRO A 466 3.07 -21.80 14.70
CA PRO A 466 4.32 -21.19 15.13
C PRO A 466 5.28 -22.24 15.68
N VAL A 467 6.51 -22.23 15.18
CA VAL A 467 7.64 -22.99 15.72
C VAL A 467 8.39 -22.15 16.76
N LEU A 468 8.54 -20.85 16.49
CA LEU A 468 9.10 -19.88 17.44
C LEU A 468 7.97 -19.29 18.30
N LEU A 469 8.06 -19.56 19.60
CA LEU A 469 7.15 -19.04 20.61
C LEU A 469 7.82 -17.88 21.33
N PHE A 470 7.37 -16.65 21.05
CA PHE A 470 7.91 -15.45 21.66
C PHE A 470 7.36 -15.25 23.09
N PRO A 471 8.05 -14.47 23.95
CA PRO A 471 7.61 -14.25 25.33
C PRO A 471 6.15 -13.77 25.41
N GLY A 472 5.39 -14.31 26.37
CA GLY A 472 3.97 -13.93 26.53
C GLY A 472 3.02 -14.53 25.51
N TRP A 473 3.42 -15.55 24.74
CA TRP A 473 2.49 -16.33 23.91
C TRP A 473 1.36 -16.95 24.74
N ARG A 474 0.16 -16.99 24.19
CA ARG A 474 -1.00 -17.67 24.78
C ARG A 474 -1.60 -18.62 23.77
N ARG A 475 -2.07 -19.77 24.24
CA ARG A 475 -2.89 -20.67 23.45
C ARG A 475 -4.33 -20.42 23.81
N ASP A 476 -5.15 -20.12 22.82
CA ASP A 476 -6.60 -20.05 22.99
C ASP A 476 -7.11 -21.47 23.33
N PRO A 477 -7.75 -21.65 24.50
CA PRO A 477 -8.25 -22.96 24.92
C PRO A 477 -9.37 -23.51 24.04
N LEU A 478 -10.08 -22.68 23.27
CA LEU A 478 -11.19 -23.11 22.40
C LEU A 478 -10.73 -23.47 21.00
N SER A 479 -9.94 -22.61 20.36
CA SER A 479 -9.49 -22.80 18.97
C SER A 479 -8.15 -23.55 18.85
N GLY A 480 -7.39 -23.65 19.96
CA GLY A 480 -6.02 -24.17 19.94
C GLY A 480 -5.01 -23.23 19.26
N ALA A 481 -5.47 -22.08 18.75
CA ALA A 481 -4.63 -21.10 18.07
C ALA A 481 -3.64 -20.46 19.05
N VAL A 482 -2.42 -20.22 18.56
CA VAL A 482 -1.36 -19.57 19.35
C VAL A 482 -1.33 -18.10 18.97
N SER A 483 -1.61 -17.25 19.95
CA SER A 483 -1.54 -15.79 19.83
C SER A 483 -0.24 -15.28 20.45
N GLN A 484 0.48 -14.46 19.68
CA GLN A 484 1.74 -13.87 20.10
C GLN A 484 1.52 -12.41 20.53
N TYR A 485 1.89 -12.10 21.77
CA TYR A 485 1.69 -10.77 22.37
C TYR A 485 2.96 -9.92 22.39
N PHE A 486 4.13 -10.54 22.30
CA PHE A 486 5.37 -9.82 22.05
C PHE A 486 5.35 -9.21 20.63
N PRO A 487 5.86 -7.99 20.42
CA PRO A 487 5.93 -7.34 19.10
C PRO A 487 6.98 -8.01 18.20
N PHE A 488 6.69 -9.24 17.80
CA PHE A 488 7.64 -10.11 17.12
C PHE A 488 7.93 -9.61 15.71
N ARG A 489 6.96 -9.02 14.99
CA ARG A 489 7.20 -8.50 13.64
C ARG A 489 8.17 -7.33 13.69
N THR A 490 7.96 -6.41 14.64
CA THR A 490 8.84 -5.27 14.91
C THR A 490 10.24 -5.74 15.30
N ALA A 491 10.34 -6.73 16.18
CA ALA A 491 11.63 -7.29 16.57
C ALA A 491 12.38 -7.90 15.38
N ILE A 492 11.70 -8.68 14.53
CA ILE A 492 12.30 -9.28 13.33
C ILE A 492 12.71 -8.19 12.34
N MET A 493 11.87 -7.17 12.13
CA MET A 493 12.19 -6.02 11.28
C MET A 493 13.46 -5.30 11.77
N LEU A 494 13.58 -5.04 13.07
CA LEU A 494 14.77 -4.41 13.65
C LEU A 494 16.01 -5.28 13.52
N LEU A 495 15.89 -6.59 13.76
CA LEU A 495 16.99 -7.55 13.55
C LEU A 495 17.45 -7.55 12.10
N ALA A 496 16.52 -7.54 11.14
CA ALA A 496 16.84 -7.42 9.73
C ALA A 496 17.55 -6.10 9.42
N MET A 497 17.01 -4.97 9.90
CA MET A 497 17.58 -3.64 9.73
C MET A 497 19.00 -3.51 10.29
N LEU A 498 19.30 -4.15 11.43
CA LEU A 498 20.63 -4.16 12.03
C LEU A 498 21.59 -5.12 11.31
N SER A 499 21.08 -6.28 10.85
CA SER A 499 21.88 -7.28 10.17
C SER A 499 22.44 -6.78 8.83
N ILE A 500 21.66 -6.00 8.08
CA ILE A 500 22.05 -5.50 6.75
C ILE A 500 23.36 -4.69 6.79
N PRO A 501 23.50 -3.58 7.55
CA PRO A 501 24.74 -2.82 7.60
C PRO A 501 25.86 -3.61 8.28
N THR A 502 25.56 -4.43 9.29
CA THR A 502 26.56 -5.21 10.02
C THR A 502 27.24 -6.23 9.09
N VAL A 503 26.45 -7.02 8.37
CA VAL A 503 26.98 -8.02 7.43
C VAL A 503 27.60 -7.34 6.22
N SER A 504 27.05 -6.21 5.77
CA SER A 504 27.66 -5.44 4.68
C SER A 504 29.08 -4.97 5.04
N LEU A 505 29.27 -4.47 6.27
CA LEU A 505 30.57 -4.04 6.80
C LEU A 505 31.53 -5.21 6.97
N LEU A 506 31.06 -6.33 7.52
CA LEU A 506 31.87 -7.54 7.68
C LEU A 506 32.33 -8.09 6.33
N ALA A 507 31.43 -8.15 5.33
CA ALA A 507 31.77 -8.56 3.98
C ALA A 507 32.81 -7.63 3.34
N GLN A 508 32.61 -6.31 3.44
CA GLN A 508 33.58 -5.32 2.96
C GLN A 508 34.94 -5.47 3.65
N GLY A 509 34.96 -5.65 4.97
CA GLY A 509 36.17 -5.90 5.73
C GLY A 509 36.88 -7.17 5.30
N ALA A 510 36.15 -8.27 5.09
CA ALA A 510 36.72 -9.54 4.66
C ALA A 510 37.39 -9.46 3.28
N PHE A 511 36.79 -8.75 2.33
CA PHE A 511 37.40 -8.53 1.01
C PHE A 511 38.58 -7.55 1.08
N ARG A 512 38.47 -6.45 1.84
CA ARG A 512 39.56 -5.46 1.99
C ARG A 512 40.79 -6.06 2.69
N LEU A 513 40.59 -6.88 3.71
CA LEU A 513 41.66 -7.59 4.43
C LEU A 513 42.19 -8.82 3.67
N ARG A 514 41.70 -9.08 2.44
CA ARG A 514 42.05 -10.25 1.62
C ARG A 514 41.82 -11.60 2.32
N LEU A 515 40.90 -11.64 3.30
CA LEU A 515 40.45 -12.90 3.92
C LEU A 515 39.64 -13.74 2.92
N LEU A 516 38.97 -13.08 1.97
CA LEU A 516 38.28 -13.70 0.85
C LEU A 516 38.91 -13.26 -0.49
N PRO A 517 39.06 -14.17 -1.47
CA PRO A 517 39.51 -13.80 -2.80
C PRO A 517 38.56 -12.80 -3.46
N ALA A 518 39.11 -11.79 -4.15
CA ALA A 518 38.30 -10.81 -4.88
C ALA A 518 37.44 -11.45 -5.99
N SER A 519 37.83 -12.63 -6.50
CA SER A 519 37.04 -13.40 -7.47
C SER A 519 35.71 -13.91 -6.92
N TRP A 520 35.53 -13.92 -5.59
CA TRP A 520 34.30 -14.36 -4.93
C TRP A 520 33.34 -13.18 -4.68
N ASP A 521 33.68 -11.96 -5.13
CA ASP A 521 32.80 -10.81 -4.99
C ASP A 521 31.66 -10.82 -6.05
N LEU A 522 30.72 -11.75 -5.91
CA LEU A 522 29.57 -11.94 -6.80
C LEU A 522 28.50 -10.84 -6.68
N MET A 523 28.43 -10.17 -5.52
CA MET A 523 27.41 -9.15 -5.21
C MET A 523 27.98 -7.74 -5.01
N GLY A 524 29.21 -7.50 -5.45
CA GLY A 524 29.82 -6.16 -5.52
C GLY A 524 30.01 -5.48 -4.17
N ALA A 525 30.47 -6.19 -3.15
CA ALA A 525 30.78 -5.63 -1.83
C ALA A 525 31.78 -4.47 -1.91
N LEU A 526 32.76 -4.56 -2.82
CA LEU A 526 33.82 -3.56 -2.99
C LEU A 526 33.37 -2.31 -3.77
N GLN A 527 32.29 -2.39 -4.56
CA GLN A 527 31.79 -1.27 -5.38
C GLN A 527 30.97 -0.24 -4.57
N GLY A 528 30.52 -0.60 -3.37
CA GLY A 528 29.61 0.22 -2.54
C GLY A 528 30.29 1.22 -1.59
N GLY A 529 31.61 1.37 -1.64
CA GLY A 529 32.31 2.45 -0.93
C GLY A 529 32.28 3.72 -1.77
N GLY A 530 31.41 4.68 -1.40
CA GLY A 530 31.39 5.98 -2.07
C GLY A 530 32.77 6.62 -2.09
N ALA A 531 33.12 7.17 -3.26
CA ALA A 531 34.14 8.18 -3.51
C ALA A 531 35.00 8.57 -2.29
N GLU A 532 36.18 7.97 -2.18
CA GLU A 532 37.33 8.75 -1.74
C GLU A 532 37.62 9.72 -2.88
N GLU A 533 37.31 11.00 -2.66
CA GLU A 533 37.79 12.08 -3.50
C GLU A 533 39.33 12.01 -3.54
N GLY A 534 39.86 11.87 -4.76
CA GLY A 534 41.19 12.31 -5.16
C GLY A 534 42.36 11.55 -4.57
N GLU A 535 42.90 10.58 -5.32
CA GLU A 535 44.35 10.55 -5.64
C GLU A 535 44.71 9.46 -6.67
N ASP A 536 43.93 8.38 -6.83
CA ASP A 536 44.32 7.28 -7.73
C ASP A 536 43.77 7.34 -9.17
N GLY A 537 42.97 8.36 -9.49
CA GLY A 537 42.38 8.57 -10.83
C GLY A 537 43.29 9.28 -11.83
N GLU A 538 44.18 10.15 -11.35
CA GLU A 538 45.06 10.95 -12.22
C GLU A 538 46.26 10.14 -12.76
N GLU A 539 46.71 9.07 -12.08
CA GLU A 539 47.82 8.26 -12.58
C GLU A 539 47.44 7.32 -13.74
N ARG A 540 46.14 7.02 -13.94
CA ARG A 540 45.70 6.16 -15.04
C ARG A 540 45.37 6.93 -16.32
N GLU A 541 44.90 8.17 -16.25
CA GLU A 541 44.71 9.01 -17.44
C GLU A 541 46.01 9.63 -17.95
N ALA A 542 47.03 9.80 -17.11
CA ALA A 542 48.34 10.29 -17.54
C ALA A 542 49.17 9.30 -18.39
N ARG A 543 48.77 8.02 -18.47
CA ARG A 543 49.47 6.98 -19.25
C ARG A 543 48.88 6.66 -20.62
N ALA A 544 47.81 7.34 -21.04
CA ALA A 544 47.10 7.06 -22.29
C ALA A 544 47.21 8.17 -23.36
N VAL A 545 48.28 8.99 -23.33
CA VAL A 545 48.56 9.98 -24.37
C VAL A 545 49.79 9.53 -25.17
N PRO A 546 49.68 9.22 -26.48
CA PRO A 546 50.85 8.94 -27.32
C PRO A 546 51.63 10.24 -27.59
N PRO A 547 52.97 10.18 -27.74
CA PRO A 547 53.79 11.38 -27.82
C PRO A 547 53.58 12.12 -29.16
N ALA A 548 53.33 13.42 -29.06
CA ALA A 548 53.39 14.33 -30.19
C ALA A 548 54.82 14.41 -30.73
N LYS A 549 54.99 14.18 -32.03
CA LYS A 549 56.23 14.47 -32.75
C LYS A 549 56.35 15.98 -32.94
N GLU A 550 57.28 16.60 -32.23
CA GLU A 550 57.89 17.85 -32.68
C GLU A 550 58.68 17.59 -33.98
N ASN A 551 58.37 18.34 -35.02
CA ASN A 551 59.33 18.69 -36.06
C ASN A 551 59.01 20.12 -36.53
N LEU A 552 59.76 21.04 -35.94
CA LEU A 552 59.97 22.40 -36.43
C LEU A 552 60.99 22.34 -37.58
N LEU A 553 60.60 22.80 -38.78
CA LEU A 553 61.30 23.82 -39.59
C LEU A 553 61.05 23.68 -41.10
N ALA A 554 60.89 24.86 -41.71
CA ALA A 554 61.21 25.23 -43.09
C ALA A 554 60.15 24.92 -44.19
N LEU A 555 59.36 25.93 -44.57
CA LEU A 555 59.65 26.78 -45.74
C LEU A 555 58.44 27.66 -46.12
N SER A 556 58.74 28.95 -46.21
CA SER A 556 57.95 30.03 -46.79
C SER A 556 57.59 29.79 -48.27
N GLY A 557 56.35 30.11 -48.66
CA GLY A 557 55.91 30.26 -50.05
C GLY A 557 54.78 31.33 -50.16
N PRO A 558 54.76 32.18 -51.19
CA PRO A 558 53.97 33.43 -51.24
C PRO A 558 52.51 33.22 -51.75
N PRO A 559 51.63 34.24 -51.66
CA PRO A 559 50.17 34.05 -51.76
C PRO A 559 49.65 34.08 -53.21
N PRO A 560 48.49 33.48 -53.51
CA PRO A 560 47.82 33.66 -54.79
C PRO A 560 46.90 34.91 -54.82
N PRO A 561 46.59 35.43 -56.02
CA PRO A 561 46.17 36.81 -56.24
C PRO A 561 44.66 37.04 -56.12
N ARG A 562 44.30 38.31 -55.89
CA ARG A 562 42.95 38.85 -56.07
C ARG A 562 42.58 38.90 -57.57
N ALA A 563 41.38 38.43 -57.89
CA ALA A 563 40.53 38.86 -59.01
C ALA A 563 39.13 38.26 -58.76
N GLY A 564 38.00 38.92 -58.89
CA GLY A 564 37.62 40.29 -59.23
C GLY A 564 36.13 40.42 -58.95
#